data_AF-A0A535YTS7-F1
#
_entry.id   AF-A0A535YTS7-F1
#
_cell.length_a   1.000
_cell.length_b   1.000
_cell.length_c   1.000
_cell.angle_alpha   90.00
_cell.angle_beta   90.00
_cell.angle_gamma   90.00
#
_symmetry.space_group_name_H-M   'P 1'
#
loop_
_entity.id
_entity.type
_entity.pdbx_description
1 polymer ?
#
loop_
_entity_poly.entity_id
_entity_poly.type
_entity_poly.pdbx_seq_one_letter_code
_entity_poly.pdbx_strand_id
1 'polypeptide(L)'
;MTTTLESPVAPLTRIDHFDALDAEAQPGRQLQLVGDAAVAFRSWFRSTGTPDWIGTFDLVTLPYPTRFGLYRAAMSPVPFVTLTHRMLVIRWREPDGHPRTLLFEPTDTELARRTPYFARLSERTPDVLERLMSHPLGDVITCLHRVGIQPADVDYITFDHLHTQDVRRWIGTASPAMDISPAAPVQPLLPNARLVVQRAELESLRSLHPLQLPWYQPHAYTDLRSEAITPIDGGVLLGPGVALVSTPGHTIGNHTLVLNTDTGIWATSENVIAAECLTPEASRIPGVRRWSAEWGEEVILNANTLEDTARQYNSCVLEKSIVDRSRVDPRFVQFVPSSELTRNTLAPGTAPTFVHGGIFHGMLAPPPSR
;
A
#
# COMPACT_ATOMS: atom_id res chain seq x y z
N MET A 1 37.38 -5.15 -20.76
CA MET A 1 36.51 -3.97 -20.83
C MET A 1 35.11 -4.42 -20.46
N THR A 2 34.77 -4.28 -19.18
CA THR A 2 33.45 -4.61 -18.64
C THR A 2 32.54 -3.46 -19.02
N THR A 3 31.76 -3.64 -20.08
CA THR A 3 30.62 -2.80 -20.40
C THR A 3 29.61 -2.96 -19.27
N THR A 4 29.61 -2.02 -18.33
CA THR A 4 28.46 -1.79 -17.45
C THR A 4 27.29 -1.46 -18.37
N LEU A 5 26.42 -2.44 -18.61
CA LEU A 5 25.08 -2.19 -19.13
C LEU A 5 24.42 -1.25 -18.12
N GLU A 6 24.26 0.02 -18.50
CA GLU A 6 23.46 0.98 -17.74
C GLU A 6 22.09 0.37 -17.49
N SER A 7 21.59 0.51 -16.25
CA SER A 7 20.27 0.04 -15.90
C SER A 7 19.25 0.77 -16.79
N PRO A 8 18.33 0.08 -17.49
CA PRO A 8 17.38 0.70 -18.42
C PRO A 8 16.29 1.55 -17.74
N VAL A 9 16.44 1.80 -16.44
CA VAL A 9 15.55 2.56 -15.57
C VAL A 9 16.27 3.83 -15.18
N ALA A 10 15.71 4.97 -15.57
CA ALA A 10 16.20 6.29 -15.16
C ALA A 10 16.29 6.37 -13.62
N PRO A 11 17.27 7.11 -13.07
CA PRO A 11 17.36 7.31 -11.63
C PRO A 11 16.09 7.97 -11.11
N LEU A 12 15.50 7.40 -10.05
CA LEU A 12 14.31 7.94 -9.40
C LEU A 12 14.61 9.31 -8.81
N THR A 13 13.70 10.27 -8.99
CA THR A 13 13.89 11.64 -8.49
C THR A 13 13.51 11.71 -7.02
N ARG A 14 14.44 12.11 -6.14
CA ARG A 14 14.19 12.28 -4.70
C ARG A 14 13.19 13.42 -4.45
N ILE A 15 12.31 13.22 -3.46
CA ILE A 15 11.42 14.25 -2.90
C ILE A 15 12.00 14.72 -1.57
N ASP A 16 12.33 16.00 -1.48
CA ASP A 16 13.00 16.64 -0.33
C ASP A 16 12.06 17.48 0.55
N HIS A 17 10.79 17.61 0.16
CA HIS A 17 9.80 18.47 0.83
C HIS A 17 9.54 18.06 2.29
N PHE A 18 9.91 16.82 2.66
CA PHE A 18 9.71 16.25 3.98
C PHE A 18 11.02 16.07 4.76
N ASP A 19 12.18 16.52 4.25
CA ASP A 19 13.47 16.30 4.90
C ASP A 19 13.53 16.87 6.34
N ALA A 20 12.97 18.07 6.54
CA ALA A 20 12.89 18.70 7.86
C ALA A 20 11.94 17.94 8.81
N LEU A 21 10.86 17.38 8.27
CA LEU A 21 9.91 16.54 9.02
C LEU A 21 10.60 15.24 9.45
N ASP A 22 11.33 14.61 8.53
CA ASP A 22 12.00 13.32 8.73
C ASP A 22 13.15 13.40 9.72
N ALA A 23 13.88 14.53 9.74
CA ALA A 23 14.96 14.79 10.67
C ALA A 23 14.48 15.17 12.09
N GLU A 24 13.21 15.55 12.27
CA GLU A 24 12.67 15.95 13.56
C GLU A 24 12.34 14.73 14.44
N ALA A 25 13.05 14.62 15.56
CA ALA A 25 12.94 13.50 16.49
C ALA A 25 11.74 13.62 17.45
N GLN A 26 11.28 14.85 17.74
CA GLN A 26 10.18 15.07 18.68
C GLN A 26 8.83 14.98 17.95
N PRO A 27 7.97 13.99 18.24
CA PRO A 27 6.77 13.75 17.43
C PRO A 27 5.79 14.93 17.36
N GLY A 28 5.65 15.71 18.45
CA GLY A 28 4.78 16.88 18.44
C GLY A 28 5.28 18.01 17.54
N ARG A 29 6.60 18.24 17.51
CA ARG A 29 7.25 19.22 16.65
C ARG A 29 7.22 18.75 15.21
N GLN A 30 7.45 17.47 14.97
CA GLN A 30 7.28 16.86 13.67
C GLN A 30 5.86 17.09 13.16
N LEU A 31 4.83 16.82 13.96
CA LEU A 31 3.44 17.05 13.58
C LEU A 31 3.18 18.51 13.17
N GLN A 32 3.75 19.49 13.88
CA GLN A 32 3.62 20.91 13.53
C GLN A 32 4.22 21.26 12.16
N LEU A 33 5.24 20.53 11.70
CA LEU A 33 5.89 20.76 10.40
C LEU A 33 5.07 20.20 9.22
N VAL A 34 4.13 19.29 9.48
CA VAL A 34 3.33 18.63 8.43
C VAL A 34 2.56 19.65 7.58
N GLY A 35 1.96 20.67 8.20
CA GLY A 35 1.10 21.62 7.51
C GLY A 35 1.80 22.36 6.36
N ASP A 36 2.93 23.01 6.67
CA ASP A 36 3.70 23.78 5.68
C ASP A 36 4.31 22.86 4.60
N ALA A 37 4.85 21.71 5.00
CA ALA A 37 5.42 20.72 4.09
C ALA A 37 4.37 20.17 3.11
N ALA A 38 3.16 19.86 3.61
CA ALA A 38 2.07 19.36 2.77
C ALA A 38 1.58 20.40 1.76
N VAL A 39 1.50 21.68 2.13
CA VAL A 39 1.13 22.76 1.20
C VAL A 39 2.16 22.91 0.08
N ALA A 40 3.45 22.95 0.43
CA ALA A 40 4.53 23.03 -0.55
C ALA A 40 4.52 21.82 -1.49
N PHE A 41 4.44 20.61 -0.93
CA PHE A 41 4.40 19.36 -1.68
C PHE A 41 3.21 19.34 -2.66
N ARG A 42 2.00 19.70 -2.20
CA ARG A 42 0.80 19.69 -3.08
C ARG A 42 0.95 20.62 -4.27
N SER A 43 1.48 21.83 -4.04
CA SER A 43 1.70 22.80 -5.10
C SER A 43 2.67 22.26 -6.16
N TRP A 44 3.81 21.74 -5.71
CA TRP A 44 4.82 21.15 -6.58
C TRP A 44 4.30 19.89 -7.28
N PHE A 45 3.70 18.96 -6.56
CA PHE A 45 3.29 17.66 -7.08
C PHE A 45 2.25 17.80 -8.20
N ARG A 46 1.33 18.77 -8.11
CA ARG A 46 0.40 19.07 -9.22
C ARG A 46 1.11 19.51 -10.50
N SER A 47 2.23 20.20 -10.38
CA SER A 47 3.02 20.65 -11.53
C SER A 47 3.77 19.52 -12.23
N THR A 48 3.91 18.36 -11.57
CA THR A 48 4.60 17.19 -12.16
C THR A 48 3.79 16.52 -13.26
N GLY A 49 2.50 16.85 -13.42
CA GLY A 49 1.60 16.23 -14.40
C GLY A 49 0.73 15.13 -13.79
N THR A 50 0.20 14.26 -14.64
CA THR A 50 -0.67 13.14 -14.27
C THR A 50 -0.21 11.88 -15.01
N PRO A 51 -0.44 10.67 -14.46
CA PRO A 51 -0.28 9.45 -15.23
C PRO A 51 -1.30 9.41 -16.38
N ASP A 52 -1.05 8.58 -17.39
CA ASP A 52 -1.97 8.40 -18.52
C ASP A 52 -3.23 7.63 -18.10
N TRP A 53 -3.05 6.66 -17.19
CA TRP A 53 -4.14 5.79 -16.76
C TRP A 53 -3.88 5.17 -15.39
N ILE A 54 -4.94 5.06 -14.59
CA ILE A 54 -4.97 4.34 -13.31
C ILE A 54 -6.21 3.44 -13.28
N GLY A 55 -6.03 2.18 -12.88
CA GLY A 55 -7.14 1.27 -12.57
C GLY A 55 -6.91 0.51 -11.28
N THR A 56 -7.97 0.34 -10.49
CA THR A 56 -7.98 -0.47 -9.28
C THR A 56 -8.68 -1.81 -9.50
N PHE A 57 -8.14 -2.87 -8.90
CA PHE A 57 -8.65 -4.23 -9.00
C PHE A 57 -8.69 -4.90 -7.63
N ASP A 58 -9.87 -5.39 -7.24
CA ASP A 58 -10.04 -6.16 -6.01
C ASP A 58 -9.40 -7.55 -6.16
N LEU A 59 -8.54 -7.92 -5.21
CA LEU A 59 -7.88 -9.23 -5.21
C LEU A 59 -8.57 -10.21 -4.27
N VAL A 60 -8.87 -9.78 -3.04
CA VAL A 60 -9.42 -10.66 -2.01
C VAL A 60 -10.17 -9.87 -0.94
N THR A 61 -11.23 -10.46 -0.40
CA THR A 61 -11.78 -10.04 0.90
C THR A 61 -11.26 -10.94 2.01
N LEU A 62 -11.01 -10.37 3.18
CA LEU A 62 -10.52 -11.11 4.33
C LEU A 62 -11.05 -10.55 5.66
N PRO A 63 -11.17 -11.40 6.70
CA PRO A 63 -11.50 -10.91 8.03
C PRO A 63 -10.27 -10.26 8.66
N TYR A 64 -10.49 -9.16 9.38
CA TYR A 64 -9.43 -8.46 10.09
C TYR A 64 -9.89 -8.04 11.48
N PRO A 65 -9.09 -8.20 12.55
CA PRO A 65 -9.55 -7.90 13.89
C PRO A 65 -9.99 -6.43 14.04
N THR A 66 -11.22 -6.22 14.49
CA THR A 66 -11.81 -4.88 14.68
C THR A 66 -10.91 -4.01 15.57
N ARG A 67 -10.33 -4.61 16.61
CA ARG A 67 -9.42 -3.92 17.55
C ARG A 67 -8.11 -3.44 16.93
N PHE A 68 -7.68 -4.02 15.80
CA PHE A 68 -6.49 -3.58 15.09
C PHE A 68 -6.84 -2.42 14.17
N GLY A 69 -7.84 -2.59 13.31
CA GLY A 69 -8.17 -1.59 12.29
C GLY A 69 -8.86 -0.33 12.81
N LEU A 70 -9.61 -0.44 13.91
CA LEU A 70 -10.30 0.69 14.56
C LEU A 70 -9.71 0.93 15.94
N TYR A 71 -8.38 0.97 16.02
CA TYR A 71 -7.59 0.94 17.25
C TYR A 71 -8.18 1.86 18.34
N ARG A 72 -8.58 1.24 19.46
CA ARG A 72 -9.25 1.84 20.64
C ARG A 72 -10.62 2.51 20.39
N ALA A 73 -10.91 2.91 19.16
CA ALA A 73 -12.05 3.72 18.82
C ALA A 73 -13.35 2.91 18.61
N ALA A 74 -13.27 1.65 18.19
CA ALA A 74 -14.47 0.84 17.98
C ALA A 74 -15.19 0.44 19.28
N MET A 75 -16.49 0.71 19.33
CA MET A 75 -17.41 0.21 20.38
C MET A 75 -18.25 -0.99 19.90
N SER A 76 -17.75 -1.76 18.94
CA SER A 76 -18.48 -2.91 18.39
C SER A 76 -18.10 -4.21 19.13
N PRO A 77 -19.07 -5.06 19.50
CA PRO A 77 -18.79 -6.40 20.01
C PRO A 77 -18.33 -7.36 18.91
N VAL A 78 -18.41 -6.96 17.63
CA VAL A 78 -18.00 -7.78 16.49
C VAL A 78 -16.47 -7.87 16.45
N PRO A 79 -15.87 -9.08 16.54
CA PRO A 79 -14.43 -9.25 16.68
C PRO A 79 -13.65 -9.01 15.37
N PHE A 80 -14.30 -9.13 14.22
CA PHE A 80 -13.70 -8.95 12.90
C PHE A 80 -14.49 -7.96 12.04
N VAL A 81 -13.77 -7.08 11.36
CA VAL A 81 -14.24 -6.35 10.19
C VAL A 81 -13.88 -7.11 8.91
N THR A 82 -14.40 -6.68 7.78
CA THR A 82 -14.01 -7.20 6.46
C THR A 82 -13.20 -6.16 5.72
N LEU A 83 -12.00 -6.52 5.32
CA LEU A 83 -11.19 -5.72 4.41
C LEU A 83 -11.32 -6.27 3.00
N THR A 84 -11.25 -5.39 2.02
CA THR A 84 -11.06 -5.73 0.61
C THR A 84 -9.70 -5.20 0.19
N HIS A 85 -8.79 -6.12 -0.09
CA HIS A 85 -7.43 -5.82 -0.51
C HIS A 85 -7.39 -5.64 -2.03
N ARG A 86 -6.71 -4.58 -2.48
CA ARG A 86 -6.76 -4.12 -3.86
C ARG A 86 -5.38 -3.83 -4.41
N MET A 87 -5.20 -4.18 -5.68
CA MET A 87 -4.05 -3.76 -6.48
C MET A 87 -4.42 -2.54 -7.31
N LEU A 88 -3.48 -1.63 -7.49
CA LEU A 88 -3.56 -0.57 -8.48
C LEU A 88 -2.58 -0.83 -9.63
N VAL A 89 -3.01 -0.52 -10.85
CA VAL A 89 -2.16 -0.49 -12.04
C VAL A 89 -2.09 0.94 -12.54
N ILE A 90 -0.88 1.46 -12.67
CA ILE A 90 -0.61 2.85 -13.05
C ILE A 90 0.28 2.86 -14.28
N ARG A 91 -0.12 3.63 -15.30
CA ARG A 91 0.67 3.81 -16.52
C ARG A 91 0.96 5.28 -16.76
N TRP A 92 2.18 5.59 -17.16
CA TRP A 92 2.60 6.91 -17.60
C TRP A 92 3.60 6.79 -18.74
N ARG A 93 3.96 7.93 -19.33
CA ARG A 93 5.10 8.04 -20.24
C ARG A 93 6.18 8.91 -19.62
N GLU A 94 7.41 8.47 -19.79
CA GLU A 94 8.59 9.29 -19.54
C GLU A 94 8.66 10.47 -20.55
N PRO A 95 9.48 11.50 -20.29
CA PRO A 95 9.66 12.63 -21.21
C PRO A 95 10.11 12.23 -22.62
N ASP A 96 10.80 11.10 -22.78
CA ASP A 96 11.22 10.53 -24.07
C ASP A 96 10.10 9.70 -24.76
N GLY A 97 8.94 9.59 -24.13
CA GLY A 97 7.77 8.87 -24.61
C GLY A 97 7.76 7.38 -24.27
N HIS A 98 8.77 6.83 -23.59
CA HIS A 98 8.76 5.43 -23.17
C HIS A 98 7.63 5.17 -22.15
N PRO A 99 6.75 4.17 -22.39
CA PRO A 99 5.70 3.84 -21.44
C PRO A 99 6.30 3.15 -20.22
N ARG A 100 5.74 3.46 -19.05
CA ARG A 100 6.02 2.78 -17.79
C ARG A 100 4.74 2.21 -17.20
N THR A 101 4.88 1.08 -16.52
CA THR A 101 3.80 0.45 -15.76
C THR A 101 4.26 0.13 -14.34
N LEU A 102 3.52 0.62 -13.35
CA LEU A 102 3.67 0.27 -11.93
C LEU A 102 2.48 -0.56 -11.47
N LEU A 103 2.76 -1.64 -10.73
CA LEU A 103 1.77 -2.30 -9.89
C LEU A 103 2.01 -1.91 -8.42
N PHE A 104 0.98 -1.38 -7.79
CA PHE A 104 0.95 -1.12 -6.36
C PHE A 104 0.09 -2.19 -5.69
N GLU A 105 0.61 -2.84 -4.65
CA GLU A 105 -0.04 -3.96 -3.96
C GLU A 105 -0.41 -5.17 -4.86
N PRO A 106 0.49 -5.67 -5.74
CA PRO A 106 0.24 -6.91 -6.48
C PRO A 106 0.40 -8.13 -5.56
N THR A 107 -0.39 -8.23 -4.48
CA THR A 107 -0.26 -9.29 -3.48
C THR A 107 -0.53 -10.66 -4.09
N ASP A 108 0.40 -11.61 -3.90
CA ASP A 108 0.14 -13.02 -4.15
C ASP A 108 -0.74 -13.56 -3.02
N THR A 109 -2.05 -13.59 -3.23
CA THR A 109 -3.02 -13.99 -2.20
C THR A 109 -2.90 -15.45 -1.79
N GLU A 110 -2.24 -16.30 -2.58
CA GLU A 110 -1.96 -17.69 -2.23
C GLU A 110 -0.77 -17.77 -1.26
N LEU A 111 0.34 -17.10 -1.59
CA LEU A 111 1.54 -17.08 -0.73
C LEU A 111 1.32 -16.23 0.53
N ALA A 112 0.51 -15.17 0.46
CA ALA A 112 0.18 -14.34 1.62
C ALA A 112 -0.51 -15.14 2.75
N ARG A 113 -1.25 -16.21 2.42
CA ARG A 113 -1.86 -17.12 3.42
C ARG A 113 -0.83 -17.84 4.30
N ARG A 114 0.42 -17.95 3.85
CA ARG A 114 1.53 -18.58 4.61
C ARG A 114 2.08 -17.67 5.71
N THR A 115 1.67 -16.40 5.74
CA THR A 115 2.04 -15.46 6.80
C THR A 115 1.67 -16.03 8.17
N PRO A 116 2.54 -15.95 9.20
CA PRO A 116 2.32 -16.62 10.47
C PRO A 116 0.99 -16.27 11.18
N TYR A 117 0.46 -15.06 11.00
CA TYR A 117 -0.86 -14.68 11.48
C TYR A 117 -1.97 -15.47 10.79
N PHE A 118 -2.00 -15.46 9.46
CA PHE A 118 -3.03 -16.16 8.67
C PHE A 118 -2.93 -17.67 8.79
N ALA A 119 -1.72 -18.25 8.75
CA ALA A 119 -1.51 -19.68 8.95
C ALA A 119 -2.13 -20.16 10.29
N ARG A 120 -1.87 -19.44 11.39
CA ARG A 120 -2.45 -19.73 12.71
C ARG A 120 -3.96 -19.49 12.78
N LEU A 121 -4.47 -18.51 12.03
CA LEU A 121 -5.91 -18.25 11.95
C LEU A 121 -6.62 -19.40 11.23
N SER A 122 -6.09 -19.85 10.08
CA SER A 122 -6.61 -20.99 9.33
C SER A 122 -6.56 -22.28 10.15
N GLU A 123 -5.46 -22.57 10.87
CA GLU A 123 -5.36 -23.73 11.77
C GLU A 123 -6.45 -23.78 12.86
N ARG A 124 -6.99 -22.62 13.26
CA ARG A 124 -8.00 -22.49 14.31
C ARG A 124 -9.42 -22.31 13.77
N THR A 125 -9.57 -22.17 12.46
CA THR A 125 -10.84 -21.84 11.80
C THR A 125 -11.27 -23.02 10.95
N PRO A 126 -12.44 -23.63 11.18
CA PRO A 126 -12.92 -24.70 10.30
C PRO A 126 -13.00 -24.26 8.84
N ASP A 127 -12.62 -25.12 7.89
CA ASP A 127 -12.55 -24.81 6.44
C ASP A 127 -13.81 -24.13 5.87
N VAL A 128 -14.99 -24.54 6.33
CA VAL A 128 -16.27 -23.96 5.88
C VAL A 128 -16.40 -22.50 6.29
N LEU A 129 -15.92 -22.17 7.49
CA LEU A 129 -15.92 -20.80 8.01
C LEU A 129 -14.80 -19.97 7.34
N GLU A 130 -13.63 -20.56 7.09
CA GLU A 130 -12.55 -19.88 6.37
C GLU A 130 -12.98 -19.45 4.95
N ARG A 131 -13.63 -20.34 4.19
CA ARG A 131 -14.17 -20.04 2.86
C ARG A 131 -15.29 -19.00 2.85
N LEU A 132 -15.99 -18.84 3.98
CA LEU A 132 -17.04 -17.83 4.17
C LEU A 132 -16.47 -16.48 4.61
N MET A 133 -15.25 -16.47 5.16
CA MET A 133 -14.60 -15.25 5.68
C MET A 133 -13.63 -14.64 4.68
N SER A 134 -12.99 -15.44 3.82
CA SER A 134 -12.10 -14.95 2.76
C SER A 134 -12.56 -15.37 1.37
N HIS A 135 -12.78 -14.39 0.50
CA HIS A 135 -13.23 -14.62 -0.86
C HIS A 135 -12.22 -14.06 -1.87
N PRO A 136 -11.60 -14.90 -2.72
CA PRO A 136 -10.82 -14.39 -3.85
C PRO A 136 -11.77 -13.68 -4.82
N LEU A 137 -11.37 -12.48 -5.24
CA LEU A 137 -12.10 -11.64 -6.20
C LEU A 137 -11.37 -11.55 -7.55
N GLY A 138 -10.04 -11.73 -7.53
CA GLY A 138 -9.19 -11.76 -8.72
C GLY A 138 -7.76 -12.18 -8.38
N ASP A 139 -6.94 -12.30 -9.41
CA ASP A 139 -5.50 -12.49 -9.31
C ASP A 139 -4.78 -11.47 -10.20
N VAL A 140 -3.53 -11.18 -9.85
CA VAL A 140 -2.70 -10.14 -10.49
C VAL A 140 -2.63 -10.35 -12.01
N ILE A 141 -2.31 -11.57 -12.47
CA ILE A 141 -2.07 -11.86 -13.89
C ILE A 141 -3.36 -11.75 -14.71
N THR A 142 -4.47 -12.30 -14.19
CA THR A 142 -5.79 -12.15 -14.83
C THR A 142 -6.21 -10.68 -14.92
N CYS A 143 -5.95 -9.88 -13.89
CA CYS A 143 -6.24 -8.44 -13.91
C CYS A 143 -5.40 -7.71 -14.98
N LEU A 144 -4.10 -8.02 -15.12
CA LEU A 144 -3.27 -7.43 -16.19
C LEU A 144 -3.78 -7.79 -17.58
N HIS A 145 -4.11 -9.06 -17.82
CA HIS A 145 -4.65 -9.51 -19.09
C HIS A 145 -5.98 -8.85 -19.44
N ARG A 146 -6.86 -8.61 -18.44
CA ARG A 146 -8.13 -7.88 -18.63
C ARG A 146 -7.94 -6.47 -19.16
N VAL A 147 -6.82 -5.82 -18.84
CA VAL A 147 -6.46 -4.50 -19.37
C VAL A 147 -5.36 -4.54 -20.42
N GLY A 148 -5.13 -5.70 -21.04
CA GLY A 148 -4.22 -5.84 -22.17
C GLY A 148 -2.75 -5.56 -21.86
N ILE A 149 -2.35 -5.62 -20.58
CA ILE A 149 -0.96 -5.46 -20.15
C ILE A 149 -0.32 -6.84 -20.08
N GLN A 150 0.83 -7.02 -20.74
CA GLN A 150 1.59 -8.25 -20.59
C GLN A 150 2.44 -8.19 -19.32
N PRO A 151 2.71 -9.33 -18.66
CA PRO A 151 3.60 -9.37 -17.50
C PRO A 151 4.99 -8.76 -17.75
N ALA A 152 5.50 -8.86 -18.98
CA ALA A 152 6.77 -8.25 -19.39
C ALA A 152 6.70 -6.73 -19.58
N ASP A 153 5.53 -6.12 -19.65
CA ASP A 153 5.34 -4.67 -19.78
C ASP A 153 5.33 -3.96 -18.42
N VAL A 154 5.48 -4.71 -17.32
CA VAL A 154 5.55 -4.18 -15.95
C VAL A 154 6.98 -3.82 -15.61
N ASP A 155 7.22 -2.53 -15.36
CA ASP A 155 8.54 -1.99 -15.00
C ASP A 155 8.78 -2.00 -13.49
N TYR A 156 7.72 -1.74 -12.73
CA TYR A 156 7.81 -1.61 -11.28
C TYR A 156 6.72 -2.37 -10.57
N ILE A 157 7.08 -2.94 -9.43
CA ILE A 157 6.13 -3.31 -8.38
C ILE A 157 6.54 -2.59 -7.10
N THR A 158 5.56 -2.26 -6.27
CA THR A 158 5.79 -1.74 -4.94
C THR A 158 4.64 -2.14 -4.03
N PHE A 159 4.93 -2.15 -2.73
CA PHE A 159 3.97 -2.36 -1.65
C PHE A 159 4.20 -1.25 -0.65
N ASP A 160 3.15 -0.71 -0.06
CA ASP A 160 3.28 0.30 1.00
C ASP A 160 4.24 -0.19 2.10
N HIS A 161 4.20 -1.48 2.43
CA HIS A 161 5.15 -2.18 3.28
C HIS A 161 5.14 -3.70 3.00
N LEU A 162 6.00 -4.49 3.66
CA LEU A 162 6.15 -5.92 3.34
C LEU A 162 5.33 -6.87 4.22
N HIS A 163 4.32 -6.39 4.96
CA HIS A 163 3.43 -7.32 5.67
C HIS A 163 2.73 -8.23 4.69
N THR A 164 2.76 -9.52 5.00
CA THR A 164 2.09 -10.58 4.26
C THR A 164 2.62 -10.82 2.85
N GLN A 165 3.58 -10.01 2.39
CA GLN A 165 4.07 -10.03 1.03
C GLN A 165 5.14 -11.09 0.80
N ASP A 166 4.92 -11.92 -0.21
CA ASP A 166 5.92 -12.83 -0.77
C ASP A 166 6.08 -12.52 -2.26
N VAL A 167 7.21 -11.91 -2.59
CA VAL A 167 7.48 -11.39 -3.94
C VAL A 167 8.18 -12.41 -4.85
N ARG A 168 8.46 -13.63 -4.37
CA ARG A 168 9.31 -14.60 -5.09
C ARG A 168 8.75 -14.98 -6.45
N ARG A 169 7.42 -15.10 -6.59
CA ARG A 169 6.77 -15.36 -7.90
C ARG A 169 6.82 -14.16 -8.84
N TRP A 170 6.88 -12.94 -8.33
CA TRP A 170 6.91 -11.73 -9.14
C TRP A 170 8.29 -11.48 -9.74
N ILE A 171 9.31 -11.41 -8.89
CA ILE A 171 10.65 -10.98 -9.29
C ILE A 171 11.66 -12.13 -9.39
N GLY A 172 11.27 -13.34 -8.98
CA GLY A 172 12.09 -14.54 -9.04
C GLY A 172 13.13 -14.64 -7.94
N THR A 173 13.79 -15.81 -7.88
CA THR A 173 14.87 -16.10 -6.94
C THR A 173 16.18 -16.43 -7.67
N ALA A 174 17.32 -16.27 -7.00
CA ALA A 174 18.64 -16.68 -7.45
C ALA A 174 18.93 -18.17 -7.17
N SER A 175 18.28 -18.72 -6.14
CA SER A 175 18.40 -20.12 -5.70
C SER A 175 17.03 -20.81 -5.69
N PRO A 176 16.96 -22.17 -5.70
CA PRO A 176 15.70 -22.88 -5.49
C PRO A 176 15.00 -22.46 -4.19
N ALA A 177 13.68 -22.32 -4.25
CA ALA A 177 12.84 -22.05 -3.09
C ALA A 177 12.08 -23.34 -2.75
N MET A 178 12.44 -23.99 -1.64
CA MET A 178 11.96 -25.36 -1.32
C MET A 178 10.44 -25.50 -1.28
N ASP A 179 9.72 -24.44 -0.94
CA ASP A 179 8.26 -24.38 -0.78
C ASP A 179 7.51 -23.90 -2.04
N ILE A 180 8.23 -23.59 -3.13
CA ILE A 180 7.65 -23.13 -4.42
C ILE A 180 8.26 -23.92 -5.59
N SER A 181 9.58 -23.91 -5.73
CA SER A 181 10.34 -24.56 -6.79
C SER A 181 11.60 -25.21 -6.19
N PRO A 182 11.52 -26.47 -5.73
CA PRO A 182 12.60 -27.11 -4.97
C PRO A 182 13.80 -27.54 -5.83
N ALA A 183 13.61 -27.70 -7.15
CA ALA A 183 14.66 -28.20 -8.04
C ALA A 183 15.38 -27.09 -8.84
N ALA A 184 14.84 -25.88 -8.88
CA ALA A 184 15.36 -24.77 -9.68
C ALA A 184 14.93 -23.41 -9.11
N PRO A 185 15.64 -22.32 -9.38
CA PRO A 185 15.18 -20.98 -8.99
C PRO A 185 13.80 -20.64 -9.55
N VAL A 186 13.01 -19.91 -8.76
CA VAL A 186 11.68 -19.43 -9.16
C VAL A 186 11.86 -18.44 -10.30
N GLN A 187 11.27 -18.75 -11.46
CA GLN A 187 11.28 -17.84 -12.59
C GLN A 187 10.31 -16.67 -12.34
N PRO A 188 10.72 -15.43 -12.63
CA PRO A 188 9.86 -14.26 -12.45
C PRO A 188 8.66 -14.30 -13.38
N LEU A 189 7.44 -14.14 -12.84
CA LEU A 189 6.25 -13.89 -13.66
C LEU A 189 6.27 -12.47 -14.26
N LEU A 190 6.92 -11.51 -13.60
CA LEU A 190 7.12 -10.14 -14.06
C LEU A 190 8.60 -9.94 -14.39
N PRO A 191 9.10 -10.45 -15.53
CA PRO A 191 10.53 -10.62 -15.79
C PRO A 191 11.34 -9.31 -15.81
N ASN A 192 10.69 -8.20 -16.16
CA ASN A 192 11.30 -6.88 -16.28
C ASN A 192 11.04 -6.00 -15.04
N ALA A 193 10.17 -6.43 -14.12
CA ALA A 193 9.77 -5.60 -13.00
C ALA A 193 10.86 -5.50 -11.95
N ARG A 194 11.01 -4.31 -11.37
CA ARG A 194 11.84 -4.08 -10.19
C ARG A 194 10.97 -3.75 -8.99
N LEU A 195 11.23 -4.39 -7.86
CA LEU A 195 10.62 -4.09 -6.58
C LEU A 195 11.20 -2.77 -6.03
N VAL A 196 10.42 -1.71 -6.08
CA VAL A 196 10.73 -0.45 -5.36
C VAL A 196 10.27 -0.64 -3.92
N VAL A 197 11.15 -0.40 -2.95
CA VAL A 197 10.84 -0.65 -1.54
C VAL A 197 11.75 0.20 -0.64
N GLN A 198 11.24 0.67 0.50
CA GLN A 198 12.08 1.38 1.47
C GLN A 198 13.17 0.44 1.99
N ARG A 199 14.40 0.93 2.06
CA ARG A 199 15.53 0.16 2.59
C ARG A 199 15.26 -0.35 4.01
N ALA A 200 14.57 0.45 4.82
CA ALA A 200 14.18 0.09 6.18
C ALA A 200 13.35 -1.19 6.27
N GLU A 201 12.46 -1.47 5.31
CA GLU A 201 11.71 -2.74 5.24
C GLU A 201 12.66 -3.93 5.03
N LEU A 202 13.59 -3.81 4.07
CA LEU A 202 14.55 -4.89 3.77
C LEU A 202 15.51 -5.15 4.93
N GLU A 203 15.89 -4.10 5.65
CA GLU A 203 16.77 -4.21 6.82
C GLU A 203 16.04 -4.84 8.02
N SER A 204 14.76 -4.52 8.24
CA SER A 204 13.95 -5.10 9.33
C SER A 204 13.86 -6.62 9.24
N LEU A 205 13.73 -7.15 8.03
CA LEU A 205 13.61 -8.59 7.76
C LEU A 205 14.81 -9.41 8.24
N ARG A 206 15.98 -8.78 8.47
CA ARG A 206 17.18 -9.46 9.00
C ARG A 206 17.01 -9.85 10.46
N SER A 207 16.22 -9.11 11.23
CA SER A 207 15.99 -9.37 12.66
C SER A 207 14.69 -8.74 13.13
N LEU A 208 13.58 -9.43 12.89
CA LEU A 208 12.25 -8.95 13.23
C LEU A 208 11.99 -9.00 14.75
N HIS A 209 11.38 -7.94 15.27
CA HIS A 209 10.89 -7.89 16.65
C HIS A 209 9.65 -8.82 16.83
N PRO A 210 9.39 -9.37 18.03
CA PRO A 210 8.19 -10.20 18.28
C PRO A 210 6.84 -9.55 17.94
N LEU A 211 6.77 -8.21 17.92
CA LEU A 211 5.57 -7.48 17.48
C LEU A 211 5.36 -7.52 15.96
N GLN A 212 6.43 -7.74 15.20
CA GLN A 212 6.44 -7.78 13.73
C GLN A 212 6.28 -9.21 13.20
N LEU A 213 6.92 -10.19 13.86
CA LEU A 213 6.96 -11.60 13.43
C LEU A 213 5.62 -12.19 12.94
N PRO A 214 4.45 -11.89 13.54
CA PRO A 214 3.18 -12.41 13.04
C PRO A 214 2.85 -12.03 11.59
N TRP A 215 3.39 -10.93 11.08
CA TRP A 215 2.95 -10.29 9.84
C TRP A 215 3.96 -10.39 8.70
N TYR A 216 5.20 -10.80 8.96
CA TYR A 216 6.24 -10.90 7.94
C TYR A 216 6.58 -12.34 7.57
N GLN A 217 7.14 -12.50 6.37
CA GLN A 217 7.66 -13.75 5.83
C GLN A 217 9.15 -13.61 5.47
N PRO A 218 10.06 -13.44 6.45
CA PRO A 218 11.46 -13.07 6.18
C PRO A 218 12.21 -14.06 5.28
N HIS A 219 11.85 -15.34 5.31
CA HIS A 219 12.42 -16.35 4.41
C HIS A 219 12.16 -16.06 2.93
N ALA A 220 11.14 -15.26 2.59
CA ALA A 220 10.78 -14.97 1.21
C ALA A 220 11.76 -13.99 0.55
N TYR A 221 12.65 -13.38 1.34
CA TYR A 221 13.56 -12.32 0.92
C TYR A 221 15.03 -12.71 0.96
N THR A 222 15.38 -13.97 1.28
CA THR A 222 16.77 -14.42 1.45
C THR A 222 17.52 -14.56 0.13
N ASP A 223 16.87 -15.10 -0.89
CA ASP A 223 17.49 -15.52 -2.15
C ASP A 223 16.83 -14.86 -3.36
N LEU A 224 16.31 -13.64 -3.20
CA LEU A 224 15.75 -12.87 -4.31
C LEU A 224 16.85 -12.46 -5.31
N ARG A 225 16.45 -12.25 -6.56
CA ARG A 225 17.33 -11.66 -7.59
C ARG A 225 17.66 -10.21 -7.22
N SER A 226 18.91 -9.94 -6.89
CA SER A 226 19.32 -8.63 -6.36
C SER A 226 19.13 -7.50 -7.38
N GLU A 227 19.28 -7.78 -8.67
CA GLU A 227 19.05 -6.82 -9.75
C GLU A 227 17.57 -6.42 -9.92
N ALA A 228 16.65 -7.22 -9.40
CA ALA A 228 15.22 -6.97 -9.42
C ALA A 228 14.71 -6.18 -8.20
N ILE A 229 15.62 -5.68 -7.35
CA ILE A 229 15.27 -4.88 -6.16
C ILE A 229 15.86 -3.47 -6.34
N THR A 230 15.05 -2.46 -6.04
CA THR A 230 15.41 -1.05 -6.04
C THR A 230 15.12 -0.46 -4.66
N PRO A 231 16.07 -0.56 -3.71
CA PRO A 231 15.89 0.06 -2.41
C PRO A 231 15.88 1.59 -2.55
N ILE A 232 14.92 2.24 -1.88
CA ILE A 232 14.83 3.70 -1.78
C ILE A 232 14.97 4.15 -0.32
N ASP A 233 15.34 5.41 -0.15
CA ASP A 233 15.50 6.06 1.15
C ASP A 233 14.72 7.39 1.13
N GLY A 234 13.51 7.38 1.69
CA GLY A 234 12.60 8.54 1.70
C GLY A 234 11.66 8.60 0.49
N GLY A 235 11.16 9.79 0.17
CA GLY A 235 10.21 9.98 -0.92
C GLY A 235 10.86 10.03 -2.31
N VAL A 236 10.17 9.50 -3.32
CA VAL A 236 10.61 9.52 -4.73
C VAL A 236 9.45 9.82 -5.69
N LEU A 237 9.73 10.59 -6.74
CA LEU A 237 8.86 10.74 -7.90
C LEU A 237 9.24 9.67 -8.93
N LEU A 238 8.28 8.81 -9.26
CA LEU A 238 8.44 7.73 -10.24
C LEU A 238 8.14 8.21 -11.66
N GLY A 239 7.21 9.15 -11.80
CA GLY A 239 6.76 9.71 -13.07
C GLY A 239 5.78 10.86 -12.87
N PRO A 240 5.24 11.43 -13.95
CA PRO A 240 4.27 12.52 -13.90
C PRO A 240 3.08 12.18 -12.99
N GLY A 241 2.93 12.88 -11.87
CA GLY A 241 1.83 12.65 -10.93
C GLY A 241 1.86 11.28 -10.23
N VAL A 242 3.01 10.59 -10.17
CA VAL A 242 3.17 9.29 -9.48
C VAL A 242 4.35 9.36 -8.52
N ALA A 243 4.08 9.37 -7.22
CA ALA A 243 5.10 9.47 -6.17
C ALA A 243 4.93 8.41 -5.09
N LEU A 244 6.03 8.01 -4.47
CA LEU A 244 6.06 7.31 -3.19
C LEU A 244 6.53 8.29 -2.13
N VAL A 245 5.77 8.47 -1.06
CA VAL A 245 6.11 9.34 0.07
C VAL A 245 6.37 8.46 1.28
N SER A 246 7.51 8.64 1.95
CA SER A 246 7.82 7.91 3.19
C SER A 246 6.84 8.29 4.30
N THR A 247 6.15 7.31 4.86
CA THR A 247 5.09 7.48 5.86
C THR A 247 5.18 6.37 6.93
N PRO A 248 6.33 6.28 7.63
CA PRO A 248 6.58 5.18 8.56
C PRO A 248 5.70 5.26 9.81
N GLY A 249 5.64 4.15 10.54
CA GLY A 249 4.99 4.04 11.84
C GLY A 249 4.15 2.77 11.98
N HIS A 250 3.28 2.49 11.00
CA HIS A 250 2.62 1.18 10.88
C HIS A 250 3.68 0.08 10.72
N THR A 251 4.62 0.32 9.81
CA THR A 251 5.94 -0.30 9.78
C THR A 251 7.02 0.77 9.69
N ILE A 252 8.27 0.45 10.09
CA ILE A 252 9.39 1.38 10.00
C ILE A 252 9.71 1.86 8.58
N GLY A 253 9.32 1.11 7.55
CA GLY A 253 9.57 1.44 6.15
C GLY A 253 8.29 1.61 5.33
N ASN A 254 7.15 1.88 5.97
CA ASN A 254 5.91 2.15 5.25
C ASN A 254 6.08 3.38 4.34
N HIS A 255 5.59 3.30 3.11
CA HIS A 255 5.41 4.42 2.21
C HIS A 255 4.00 4.48 1.63
N THR A 256 3.58 5.66 1.23
CA THR A 256 2.28 5.93 0.63
C THR A 256 2.46 6.18 -0.86
N LEU A 257 1.67 5.51 -1.70
CA LEU A 257 1.55 5.90 -3.11
C LEU A 257 0.66 7.14 -3.19
N VAL A 258 1.16 8.18 -3.85
CA VAL A 258 0.46 9.45 -4.07
C VAL A 258 0.29 9.66 -5.56
N LEU A 259 -0.94 9.97 -5.98
CA LEU A 259 -1.34 10.05 -7.38
C LEU A 259 -2.02 11.39 -7.68
N ASN A 260 -1.53 12.15 -8.65
CA ASN A 260 -2.21 13.34 -9.14
C ASN A 260 -3.12 12.95 -10.32
N THR A 261 -4.43 13.14 -10.17
CA THR A 261 -5.43 12.78 -11.19
C THR A 261 -6.21 14.01 -11.64
N ASP A 262 -7.09 13.82 -12.62
CA ASP A 262 -8.09 14.82 -13.05
C ASP A 262 -9.08 15.19 -11.93
N THR A 263 -9.20 14.34 -10.91
CA THR A 263 -10.06 14.59 -9.75
C THR A 263 -9.36 15.31 -8.60
N GLY A 264 -8.03 15.25 -8.56
CA GLY A 264 -7.18 15.84 -7.54
C GLY A 264 -6.07 14.88 -7.10
N ILE A 265 -5.40 15.21 -6.00
CA ILE A 265 -4.39 14.35 -5.41
C ILE A 265 -5.07 13.26 -4.57
N TRP A 266 -4.69 12.02 -4.83
CA TRP A 266 -5.08 10.81 -4.10
C TRP A 266 -3.88 10.22 -3.37
N ALA A 267 -4.14 9.45 -2.31
CA ALA A 267 -3.14 8.63 -1.64
C ALA A 267 -3.69 7.25 -1.28
N THR A 268 -2.78 6.28 -1.14
CA THR A 268 -3.09 4.91 -0.72
C THR A 268 -1.93 4.29 0.08
N SER A 269 -2.27 3.68 1.21
CA SER A 269 -1.39 2.90 2.10
C SER A 269 -2.25 2.10 3.10
N GLU A 270 -1.62 1.30 3.97
CA GLU A 270 -2.29 0.57 5.06
C GLU A 270 -2.19 1.23 6.44
N ASN A 271 -1.73 2.49 6.52
CA ASN A 271 -1.65 3.25 7.79
C ASN A 271 -3.02 3.36 8.50
N VAL A 272 -4.11 3.33 7.73
CA VAL A 272 -5.50 3.25 8.20
C VAL A 272 -6.30 2.27 7.34
N ILE A 273 -7.39 1.72 7.86
CA ILE A 273 -8.24 0.77 7.09
C ILE A 273 -9.47 1.40 6.43
N ALA A 274 -9.77 2.68 6.68
CA ALA A 274 -10.96 3.33 6.10
C ALA A 274 -10.73 4.82 5.87
N ALA A 275 -11.38 5.41 4.87
CA ALA A 275 -11.30 6.86 4.62
C ALA A 275 -11.73 7.68 5.85
N GLU A 276 -12.74 7.21 6.58
CA GLU A 276 -13.21 7.85 7.81
C GLU A 276 -12.21 7.79 8.97
N CYS A 277 -11.20 6.93 8.93
CA CYS A 277 -10.12 6.94 9.90
C CYS A 277 -9.22 8.18 9.78
N LEU A 278 -9.25 8.90 8.65
CA LEU A 278 -8.58 10.20 8.49
C LEU A 278 -9.52 11.39 8.74
N THR A 279 -10.83 11.15 8.77
CA THR A 279 -11.87 12.16 9.03
C THR A 279 -12.92 11.59 10.01
N PRO A 280 -12.50 11.22 11.24
CA PRO A 280 -13.36 10.49 12.19
C PRO A 280 -14.60 11.29 12.60
N GLU A 281 -14.58 12.62 12.47
CA GLU A 281 -15.71 13.51 12.72
C GLU A 281 -16.95 13.20 11.86
N ALA A 282 -16.75 12.62 10.67
CA ALA A 282 -17.81 12.25 9.74
C ALA A 282 -18.32 10.81 9.94
N SER A 283 -17.68 10.02 10.80
CA SER A 283 -17.96 8.60 10.99
C SER A 283 -19.31 8.32 11.67
N ARG A 284 -20.00 7.29 11.17
CA ARG A 284 -21.16 6.63 11.80
C ARG A 284 -20.81 5.29 12.45
N ILE A 285 -19.56 4.83 12.38
CA ILE A 285 -19.12 3.64 13.09
C ILE A 285 -19.18 3.95 14.61
N PRO A 286 -19.87 3.13 15.42
CA PRO A 286 -19.98 3.34 16.86
C PRO A 286 -18.60 3.47 17.52
N GLY A 287 -18.40 4.58 18.21
CA GLY A 287 -17.19 4.91 18.95
C GLY A 287 -16.18 5.77 18.20
N VAL A 288 -16.07 5.67 16.87
CA VAL A 288 -15.03 6.38 16.08
C VAL A 288 -15.09 7.90 16.25
N ARG A 289 -16.23 8.52 15.91
CA ARG A 289 -16.43 9.97 16.08
C ARG A 289 -16.28 10.41 17.54
N ARG A 290 -16.77 9.59 18.48
CA ARG A 290 -16.75 9.89 19.91
C ARG A 290 -15.31 9.89 20.45
N TRP A 291 -14.52 8.89 20.08
CA TRP A 291 -13.13 8.75 20.48
C TRP A 291 -12.31 9.97 20.07
N SER A 292 -12.37 10.34 18.78
CA SER A 292 -11.69 11.54 18.27
C SER A 292 -12.09 12.81 19.03
N ALA A 293 -13.40 13.00 19.31
CA ALA A 293 -13.88 14.16 20.03
C ALA A 293 -13.47 14.20 21.53
N GLU A 294 -13.41 13.03 22.20
CA GLU A 294 -13.04 12.94 23.62
C GLU A 294 -11.53 13.09 23.86
N TRP A 295 -10.70 12.53 22.96
CA TRP A 295 -9.25 12.51 23.11
C TRP A 295 -8.53 13.61 22.34
N GLY A 296 -9.20 14.28 21.40
CA GLY A 296 -8.60 15.28 20.54
C GLY A 296 -7.69 14.71 19.44
N GLU A 297 -7.79 13.40 19.17
CA GLU A 297 -7.03 12.72 18.11
C GLU A 297 -7.71 12.93 16.74
N GLU A 298 -6.94 13.31 15.73
CA GLU A 298 -7.45 13.65 14.38
C GLU A 298 -7.61 12.45 13.45
N VAL A 299 -7.04 11.30 13.82
CA VAL A 299 -7.00 10.07 13.02
C VAL A 299 -7.16 8.83 13.90
N ILE A 300 -7.64 7.73 13.31
CA ILE A 300 -7.71 6.40 13.93
C ILE A 300 -6.74 5.47 13.21
N LEU A 301 -5.81 4.88 13.95
CA LEU A 301 -4.72 4.09 13.39
C LEU A 301 -5.12 2.65 13.05
N ASN A 302 -4.47 2.07 12.03
CA ASN A 302 -4.38 0.63 11.86
C ASN A 302 -3.21 0.06 12.69
N ALA A 303 -3.52 -0.69 13.75
CA ALA A 303 -2.56 -1.01 14.81
C ALA A 303 -2.45 -2.52 15.10
N ASN A 304 -2.42 -3.37 14.06
CA ASN A 304 -1.96 -4.76 14.19
C ASN A 304 -0.49 -4.86 14.60
N THR A 305 0.31 -3.89 14.18
CA THR A 305 1.68 -3.65 14.63
C THR A 305 1.75 -2.31 15.36
N LEU A 306 2.51 -2.26 16.45
CA LEU A 306 2.73 -1.06 17.26
C LEU A 306 4.22 -0.74 17.23
N GLU A 307 4.78 -0.54 16.03
CA GLU A 307 6.21 -0.26 15.85
C GLU A 307 6.57 1.14 16.33
N ASP A 308 5.91 2.17 15.78
CA ASP A 308 6.02 3.55 16.25
C ASP A 308 4.69 4.28 16.10
N THR A 309 3.87 4.24 17.15
CA THR A 309 2.50 4.78 17.13
C THR A 309 2.45 6.30 16.92
N ALA A 310 3.39 7.05 17.50
CA ALA A 310 3.40 8.51 17.37
C ALA A 310 3.84 8.92 15.95
N ARG A 311 4.83 8.22 15.40
CA ARG A 311 5.24 8.42 14.00
C ARG A 311 4.13 8.03 13.03
N GLN A 312 3.42 6.92 13.29
CA GLN A 312 2.27 6.50 12.48
C GLN A 312 1.17 7.56 12.47
N TYR A 313 0.84 8.13 13.63
CA TYR A 313 -0.12 9.23 13.73
C TYR A 313 0.29 10.41 12.83
N ASN A 314 1.55 10.84 12.91
CA ASN A 314 2.06 11.93 12.09
C ASN A 314 2.02 11.60 10.59
N SER A 315 2.33 10.35 10.22
CA SER A 315 2.21 9.85 8.85
C SER A 315 0.76 9.89 8.35
N CYS A 316 -0.22 9.46 9.15
CA CYS A 316 -1.65 9.58 8.81
C CYS A 316 -2.08 11.04 8.62
N VAL A 317 -1.59 11.96 9.47
CA VAL A 317 -1.89 13.40 9.32
C VAL A 317 -1.23 13.96 8.07
N LEU A 318 -0.02 13.52 7.72
CA LEU A 318 0.63 13.88 6.46
C LEU A 318 -0.18 13.40 5.26
N GLU A 319 -0.57 12.12 5.23
CA GLU A 319 -1.42 11.53 4.19
C GLU A 319 -2.74 12.29 4.02
N LYS A 320 -3.42 12.61 5.13
CA LYS A 320 -4.62 13.45 5.16
C LYS A 320 -4.39 14.85 4.59
N SER A 321 -3.21 15.42 4.82
CA SER A 321 -2.88 16.80 4.47
C SER A 321 -2.41 16.99 3.02
N ILE A 322 -1.86 15.95 2.39
CA ILE A 322 -1.36 16.01 1.01
C ILE A 322 -2.43 15.71 -0.05
N VAL A 323 -3.55 15.10 0.32
CA VAL A 323 -4.63 14.74 -0.62
C VAL A 323 -5.71 15.81 -0.73
N ASP A 324 -6.52 15.73 -1.79
CA ASP A 324 -7.72 16.55 -1.95
C ASP A 324 -8.94 15.98 -1.22
N ARG A 325 -10.03 16.75 -1.15
CA ARG A 325 -11.33 16.27 -0.67
C ARG A 325 -12.02 15.44 -1.76
N SER A 326 -12.72 14.39 -1.33
CA SER A 326 -13.50 13.54 -2.24
C SER A 326 -14.55 14.35 -3.00
N ARG A 327 -14.65 14.13 -4.30
CA ARG A 327 -15.71 14.72 -5.13
C ARG A 327 -17.10 14.10 -4.88
N VAL A 328 -17.15 12.88 -4.33
CA VAL A 328 -18.41 12.18 -4.03
C VAL A 328 -19.00 12.67 -2.72
N ASP A 329 -18.17 12.81 -1.68
CA ASP A 329 -18.57 13.37 -0.39
C ASP A 329 -17.41 14.16 0.22
N PRO A 330 -17.46 15.51 0.19
CA PRO A 330 -16.33 16.36 0.57
C PRO A 330 -15.99 16.31 2.07
N ARG A 331 -16.79 15.61 2.90
CA ARG A 331 -16.43 15.32 4.29
C ARG A 331 -15.23 14.38 4.38
N PHE A 332 -15.03 13.53 3.38
CA PHE A 332 -13.92 12.57 3.31
C PHE A 332 -12.80 13.09 2.41
N VAL A 333 -11.58 12.65 2.69
CA VAL A 333 -10.40 12.93 1.85
C VAL A 333 -10.25 11.87 0.75
N GLN A 334 -9.52 12.18 -0.32
CA GLN A 334 -9.16 11.28 -1.43
C GLN A 334 -8.06 10.30 -1.00
N PHE A 335 -8.35 9.50 0.02
CA PHE A 335 -7.47 8.44 0.51
C PHE A 335 -8.20 7.11 0.43
N VAL A 336 -7.64 6.14 -0.30
CA VAL A 336 -8.14 4.77 -0.34
C VAL A 336 -7.13 3.84 0.31
N PRO A 337 -7.48 3.15 1.41
CA PRO A 337 -6.61 2.14 1.99
C PRO A 337 -6.28 1.03 0.98
N SER A 338 -5.05 0.52 1.00
CA SER A 338 -4.66 -0.68 0.22
C SER A 338 -5.55 -1.88 0.56
N SER A 339 -5.88 -2.03 1.86
CA SER A 339 -6.88 -2.95 2.39
C SER A 339 -8.05 -2.18 3.01
N GLU A 340 -9.05 -1.81 2.21
CA GLU A 340 -10.17 -0.96 2.65
C GLU A 340 -11.25 -1.75 3.39
N LEU A 341 -11.72 -1.20 4.51
CA LEU A 341 -12.91 -1.63 5.23
C LEU A 341 -14.13 -1.58 4.31
N THR A 342 -14.74 -2.73 4.06
CA THR A 342 -15.96 -2.83 3.27
C THR A 342 -17.11 -3.41 4.08
N ARG A 343 -18.33 -3.11 3.62
CA ARG A 343 -19.54 -3.57 4.30
C ARG A 343 -19.65 -5.09 4.21
N ASN A 344 -19.86 -5.73 5.37
CA ASN A 344 -20.23 -7.14 5.45
C ASN A 344 -21.51 -7.29 6.29
N THR A 345 -22.48 -8.05 5.78
CA THR A 345 -23.74 -8.35 6.48
C THR A 345 -23.54 -9.13 7.78
N LEU A 346 -22.42 -9.84 7.91
CA LEU A 346 -22.05 -10.62 9.10
C LEU A 346 -21.34 -9.78 10.18
N ALA A 347 -21.03 -8.50 9.91
CA ALA A 347 -20.32 -7.61 10.81
C ALA A 347 -21.13 -6.33 11.13
N PRO A 348 -22.33 -6.45 11.74
CA PRO A 348 -23.19 -5.30 12.01
C PRO A 348 -22.49 -4.28 12.92
N GLY A 349 -22.76 -3.00 12.69
CA GLY A 349 -22.15 -1.91 13.46
C GLY A 349 -20.71 -1.57 13.07
N THR A 350 -20.09 -2.27 12.11
CA THR A 350 -18.76 -1.91 11.58
C THR A 350 -18.81 -1.50 10.11
N ALA A 351 -20.00 -1.39 9.54
CA ALA A 351 -20.17 -0.96 8.16
C ALA A 351 -19.61 0.47 7.98
N PRO A 352 -18.74 0.68 6.99
CA PRO A 352 -18.16 1.98 6.74
C PRO A 352 -19.24 3.00 6.36
N THR A 353 -19.04 4.23 6.80
CA THR A 353 -19.87 5.39 6.48
C THR A 353 -19.75 5.74 5.00
N PHE A 354 -18.53 5.61 4.48
CA PHE A 354 -18.10 5.97 3.14
C PHE A 354 -17.01 5.00 2.68
N VAL A 355 -17.04 4.64 1.40
CA VAL A 355 -16.10 3.73 0.73
C VAL A 355 -15.76 4.36 -0.61
N HIS A 356 -14.47 4.45 -0.96
CA HIS A 356 -14.06 4.90 -2.29
C HIS A 356 -14.13 3.76 -3.30
N GLY A 357 -13.68 2.56 -2.91
CA GLY A 357 -13.65 1.38 -3.76
C GLY A 357 -12.50 1.33 -4.77
N GLY A 358 -11.84 2.46 -5.05
CA GLY A 358 -10.64 2.51 -5.88
C GLY A 358 -10.33 3.90 -6.42
N ILE A 359 -9.20 4.01 -7.12
CA ILE A 359 -8.78 5.19 -7.87
C ILE A 359 -8.84 4.85 -9.35
N PHE A 360 -9.52 5.69 -10.13
CA PHE A 360 -9.65 5.53 -11.57
C PHE A 360 -9.32 6.85 -12.25
N HIS A 361 -8.48 6.79 -13.28
CA HIS A 361 -8.04 7.98 -14.01
C HIS A 361 -7.74 7.63 -15.47
N GLY A 362 -8.03 8.56 -16.37
CA GLY A 362 -7.69 8.44 -17.79
C GLY A 362 -8.47 7.35 -18.52
N MET A 363 -8.11 7.14 -19.79
CA MET A 363 -8.63 6.06 -20.61
C MET A 363 -7.48 5.17 -21.05
N LEU A 364 -7.66 3.86 -20.92
CA LEU A 364 -6.69 2.90 -21.40
C LEU A 364 -6.60 3.01 -22.93
N ALA A 365 -5.50 3.55 -23.45
CA ALA A 365 -5.26 3.57 -24.89
C ALA A 365 -5.24 2.12 -25.41
N PRO A 366 -5.96 1.80 -26.50
CA PRO A 366 -5.92 0.47 -27.08
C PRO A 366 -4.45 0.12 -27.42
N PRO A 367 -4.03 -1.15 -27.24
CA PRO A 367 -2.69 -1.55 -27.63
C PRO A 367 -2.49 -1.23 -29.12
N PRO A 368 -1.31 -0.73 -29.53
CA PRO A 368 -1.04 -0.50 -30.94
C PRO A 368 -1.28 -1.80 -31.70
N SER A 369 -2.03 -1.73 -32.79
CA SER A 369 -2.25 -2.86 -33.70
C SER A 369 -0.86 -3.39 -34.11
N ARG A 370 -0.58 -4.63 -33.75
CA ARG A 370 0.66 -5.34 -34.09
C ARG A 370 0.86 -5.46 -35.60
#